data_AF-A0A915B5Q1-F1
#
_entry.id   AF-A0A915B5Q1-F1
#
_cell.length_a   1.000
_cell.length_b   1.000
_cell.length_c   1.000
_cell.angle_alpha   90.00
_cell.angle_beta   90.00
_cell.angle_gamma   90.00
#
_symmetry.space_group_name_H-M   'P 1'
#
loop_
_entity.id
_entity.type
_entity.pdbx_description
1 polymer ?
#
loop_
_entity_poly.entity_id
_entity_poly.type
_entity_poly.pdbx_seq_one_letter_code
_entity_poly.pdbx_strand_id
1 'polypeptide(L)'
;ATAGEIEWAELILIIKEQTKISEEFERNTDANLYKDEQGIIRCLGRLEHAALPEETVHPIPLPKSSALTRLIALARHKESGYAGVSQTLADVRKRYWIPQGRATVKRISRRHCMACCRWNAKPFKLPAFPPLPKERT
;
A
#
# COMPACT_ATOMS: atom_id res chain seq x y z
N ALA A 1 -22.75 11.13 -7.50
CA ALA A 1 -22.36 11.08 -6.09
C ALA A 1 -21.84 12.46 -5.70
N THR A 2 -22.36 13.04 -4.64
CA THR A 2 -21.79 14.27 -4.07
C THR A 2 -20.46 13.94 -3.40
N ALA A 3 -19.55 14.92 -3.27
CA ALA A 3 -18.24 14.69 -2.66
C ALA A 3 -18.37 14.08 -1.25
N GLY A 4 -19.36 14.53 -0.47
CA GLY A 4 -19.63 14.01 0.88
C GLY A 4 -20.06 12.55 0.92
N GLU A 5 -20.81 12.05 -0.07
CA GLU A 5 -21.21 10.63 -0.13
C GLU A 5 -20.00 9.71 -0.34
N ILE A 6 -19.02 10.15 -1.13
CA ILE A 6 -17.81 9.38 -1.43
C ILE A 6 -16.93 9.30 -0.18
N GLU A 7 -16.75 10.41 0.53
CA GLU A 7 -15.98 10.45 1.78
C GLU A 7 -16.61 9.56 2.86
N TRP A 8 -17.93 9.63 3.01
CA TRP A 8 -18.66 8.75 3.92
C TRP A 8 -18.49 7.27 3.59
N ALA A 9 -18.54 6.93 2.30
CA ALA A 9 -18.33 5.56 1.85
C ALA A 9 -16.89 5.08 2.14
N GLU A 10 -15.89 5.94 1.96
CA GLU A 10 -14.50 5.60 2.30
C GLU A 10 -14.37 5.30 3.81
N LEU A 11 -14.94 6.15 4.66
CA LEU A 11 -14.92 5.97 6.11
C LEU A 11 -15.57 4.65 6.54
N ILE A 12 -16.75 4.34 6.01
CA ILE A 12 -17.44 3.07 6.30
C ILE A 12 -16.56 1.86 5.91
N LEU A 13 -15.90 1.91 4.75
CA LEU A 13 -15.03 0.81 4.31
C LEU A 13 -13.84 0.62 5.25
N ILE A 14 -13.24 1.72 5.72
CA ILE A 14 -12.14 1.67 6.69
C ILE A 14 -12.62 1.06 8.00
N ILE A 15 -13.71 1.57 8.58
CA ILE A 15 -14.26 1.07 9.85
C ILE A 15 -14.60 -0.42 9.74
N LYS A 16 -15.24 -0.84 8.64
CA LYS A 16 -15.56 -2.25 8.40
C LYS A 16 -14.32 -3.12 8.35
N GLU A 17 -13.22 -2.63 7.78
CA GLU A 17 -11.98 -3.39 7.72
C GLU A 17 -11.24 -3.43 9.07
N GLN A 18 -11.40 -2.39 9.89
CA GLN A 18 -10.81 -2.33 11.23
C GLN A 18 -11.47 -3.26 12.25
N THR A 19 -12.71 -3.69 12.03
CA THR A 19 -13.31 -4.75 12.86
C THR A 19 -12.50 -6.05 12.84
N LYS A 20 -11.80 -6.32 11.72
CA LYS A 20 -10.92 -7.48 11.55
C LYS A 20 -9.51 -7.25 12.11
N ILE A 21 -9.17 -6.00 12.45
CA ILE A 21 -7.83 -5.59 12.88
C ILE A 21 -7.54 -5.98 14.32
N SER A 22 -8.54 -5.96 15.21
CA SER A 22 -8.35 -6.23 16.66
C SER A 22 -7.53 -7.52 16.89
N GLU A 23 -7.88 -8.64 16.24
CA GLU A 23 -7.19 -9.92 16.41
C GLU A 23 -5.78 -10.02 15.77
N GLU A 24 -5.48 -9.20 14.74
CA GLU A 24 -4.20 -9.25 14.02
C GLU A 24 -3.18 -8.25 14.62
N PHE A 25 -3.67 -7.15 15.21
CA PHE A 25 -2.86 -6.09 15.78
C PHE A 25 -2.55 -6.26 17.26
N GLU A 26 -3.42 -6.90 18.05
CA GLU A 26 -3.14 -7.20 19.47
C GLU A 26 -1.87 -8.05 19.65
N ARG A 27 -1.48 -8.81 18.61
CA ARG A 27 -0.22 -9.59 18.57
C ARG A 27 1.04 -8.74 18.32
N ASN A 28 0.88 -7.48 17.92
CA ASN A 28 1.97 -6.57 17.62
C ASN A 28 1.96 -5.45 18.66
N THR A 29 2.51 -5.77 19.83
CA THR A 29 2.30 -5.15 21.15
C THR A 29 2.76 -3.68 21.29
N ASP A 30 3.28 -3.04 20.25
CA ASP A 30 3.88 -1.69 20.31
C ASP A 30 3.05 -0.60 19.63
N ALA A 31 1.87 -0.92 19.10
CA ALA A 31 0.98 0.08 18.52
C ALA A 31 0.08 0.66 19.63
N ASN A 32 0.37 1.88 20.08
CA ASN A 32 -0.51 2.64 20.98
C ASN A 32 -1.80 3.02 20.23
N LEU A 33 -2.77 2.10 20.17
CA LEU A 33 -4.02 2.28 19.45
C LEU A 33 -5.06 3.02 20.30
N TYR A 34 -5.77 3.96 19.69
CA TYR A 34 -6.94 4.61 20.29
C TYR A 34 -8.04 4.76 19.24
N LYS A 35 -9.27 5.02 19.69
CA LYS A 35 -10.43 5.24 18.82
C LYS A 35 -10.75 6.73 18.80
N ASP A 36 -10.88 7.31 17.61
CA ASP A 36 -11.25 8.71 17.44
C ASP A 36 -12.77 8.94 17.60
N GLU A 37 -13.18 10.22 17.57
CA GLU A 37 -14.59 10.62 17.67
C GLU A 37 -15.48 10.06 16.56
N GLN A 38 -14.88 9.72 15.40
CA GLN A 38 -15.55 9.14 14.24
C GLN A 38 -15.64 7.61 14.34
N GLY A 39 -15.06 7.02 15.38
CA GLY A 39 -15.06 5.59 15.64
C GLY A 39 -14.01 4.81 14.87
N ILE A 40 -13.02 5.49 14.30
CA ILE A 40 -11.89 4.89 13.57
C ILE A 40 -10.76 4.64 14.57
N ILE A 41 -10.13 3.47 14.45
CA ILE A 41 -8.93 3.16 15.22
C ILE A 41 -7.76 3.92 14.59
N ARG A 42 -6.92 4.58 15.40
CA ARG A 42 -5.71 5.29 14.97
C ARG A 42 -4.52 4.89 15.84
N CYS A 43 -3.32 5.04 15.30
CA CYS A 43 -2.07 4.79 16.02
C CYS A 43 -1.50 6.10 16.58
N LEU A 44 -1.24 6.16 17.89
CA LEU A 44 -0.35 7.16 18.48
C LEU A 44 1.10 6.82 18.17
N GLY A 45 1.93 7.84 17.95
CA GLY A 45 3.32 7.63 17.57
C GLY A 45 4.20 8.83 17.89
N ARG A 46 5.47 8.74 17.47
CA ARG A 46 6.53 9.72 17.78
C ARG A 46 6.28 11.14 17.22
N LEU A 47 5.33 11.29 16.28
CA LEU A 47 5.06 12.55 15.60
C LEU A 47 4.02 13.42 16.29
N GLU A 48 3.59 13.09 17.52
CA GLU A 48 2.51 13.76 18.25
C GLU A 48 2.64 15.29 18.30
N HIS A 49 3.86 15.82 18.41
CA HIS A 49 4.12 17.27 18.46
C HIS A 49 4.65 17.86 17.15
N ALA A 50 4.61 17.11 16.05
CA ALA A 50 5.04 17.61 14.75
C ALA A 50 3.99 18.55 14.16
N ALA A 51 4.43 19.60 13.46
CA ALA A 51 3.56 20.49 12.68
C ALA A 51 3.12 19.81 11.37
N LEU A 52 2.40 18.69 11.49
CA LEU A 52 1.89 17.87 10.40
C LEU A 52 0.37 17.69 10.54
N PRO A 53 -0.34 17.32 9.45
CA PRO A 53 -1.76 17.01 9.53
C PRO A 53 -2.03 15.87 10.51
N GLU A 54 -3.16 15.94 11.23
CA GLU A 54 -3.54 14.95 12.24
C GLU A 54 -3.55 13.52 11.68
N GLU A 55 -3.99 13.31 10.43
CA GLU A 55 -3.96 12.00 9.78
C GLU A 55 -2.54 11.45 9.55
N THR A 56 -1.54 12.32 9.44
CA THR A 56 -0.12 11.92 9.33
C THR A 56 0.49 11.67 10.70
N VAL A 57 0.09 12.46 11.70
CA VAL A 57 0.53 12.31 13.08
C VAL A 57 -0.03 11.02 13.70
N HIS A 58 -1.31 10.75 13.45
CA HIS A 58 -2.07 9.61 13.95
C HIS A 58 -2.62 8.76 12.79
N PRO A 59 -1.76 7.96 12.13
CA PRO A 59 -2.15 7.22 10.93
C PRO A 59 -3.14 6.10 11.25
N ILE A 60 -3.97 5.79 10.26
CA ILE A 60 -5.00 4.76 10.34
C ILE A 60 -4.35 3.38 10.08
N PRO A 61 -4.34 2.45 11.05
CA PRO A 61 -3.88 1.08 10.83
C PRO A 61 -4.76 0.37 9.81
N LEU A 62 -4.12 -0.33 8.87
CA LEU A 62 -4.77 -1.16 7.86
C LEU A 62 -4.12 -2.55 7.80
N PRO A 63 -4.90 -3.65 7.67
CA PRO A 63 -4.33 -4.99 7.66
C PRO A 63 -3.64 -5.27 6.32
N LYS A 64 -2.49 -5.96 6.36
CA LYS A 64 -1.65 -6.21 5.16
C LYS A 64 -2.33 -7.10 4.11
N SER A 65 -3.24 -7.96 4.55
CA SER A 65 -3.95 -8.98 3.76
C SER A 65 -5.20 -8.42 3.06
N SER A 66 -5.68 -7.25 3.49
CA SER A 66 -6.91 -6.66 2.99
C SER A 66 -6.89 -6.32 1.50
N ALA A 67 -8.05 -6.45 0.87
CA ALA A 67 -8.32 -5.87 -0.44
C ALA A 67 -8.25 -4.33 -0.43
N LEU A 68 -8.76 -3.69 0.63
CA LEU A 68 -8.76 -2.23 0.77
C LEU A 68 -7.34 -1.68 0.79
N THR A 69 -6.47 -2.24 1.64
CA THR A 69 -5.05 -1.90 1.73
C THR A 69 -4.36 -1.99 0.37
N ARG A 70 -4.66 -3.05 -0.40
CA ARG A 70 -4.10 -3.22 -1.74
C ARG A 70 -4.58 -2.13 -2.70
N LEU A 71 -5.88 -1.80 -2.68
CA LEU A 71 -6.46 -0.77 -3.54
C LEU A 71 -5.89 0.61 -3.21
N ILE A 72 -5.81 0.98 -1.92
CA ILE A 72 -5.25 2.25 -1.46
C ILE A 72 -3.79 2.39 -1.91
N ALA A 73 -2.95 1.39 -1.60
CA ALA A 73 -1.54 1.48 -1.97
C ALA A 73 -1.32 1.43 -3.50
N LEU A 74 -2.20 0.77 -4.26
CA LEU A 74 -2.18 0.83 -5.73
C LEU A 74 -2.59 2.21 -6.26
N ALA A 75 -3.60 2.84 -5.68
CA ALA A 75 -4.02 4.19 -6.04
C ALA A 75 -2.89 5.19 -5.80
N ARG A 76 -2.29 5.18 -4.60
CA ARG A 76 -1.13 6.04 -4.28
C ARG A 76 0.09 5.76 -5.15
N HIS A 77 0.33 4.49 -5.51
CA HIS A 77 1.39 4.14 -6.45
C HIS A 77 1.17 4.75 -7.86
N LYS A 78 -0.09 4.83 -8.32
CA LYS A 78 -0.44 5.46 -9.60
C LYS A 78 -0.34 6.98 -9.53
N GLU A 79 -0.85 7.59 -8.46
CA GLU A 79 -0.81 9.04 -8.25
C GLU A 79 0.62 9.57 -8.12
N SER A 80 1.51 8.80 -7.49
CA SER A 80 2.96 9.11 -7.44
C SER A 80 3.70 8.85 -8.77
N GLY A 81 2.97 8.61 -9.87
CA GLY A 81 3.58 8.42 -11.19
C GLY A 81 4.39 7.11 -11.29
N TYR A 82 3.95 6.05 -10.62
CA TYR A 82 4.64 4.76 -10.57
C TYR A 82 6.01 4.80 -9.90
N ALA A 83 6.18 5.74 -8.96
CA ALA A 83 7.39 5.90 -8.19
C ALA A 83 7.85 4.61 -7.48
N GLY A 84 9.13 4.59 -7.10
CA GLY A 84 9.72 3.49 -6.37
C GLY A 84 9.02 3.19 -5.04
N VAL A 85 9.30 1.99 -4.51
CA VAL A 85 8.67 1.48 -3.29
C VAL A 85 8.80 2.43 -2.10
N SER A 86 9.96 3.08 -1.92
CA SER A 86 10.19 3.99 -0.79
C SER A 86 9.31 5.23 -0.85
N GLN A 87 9.16 5.83 -2.02
CA GLN A 87 8.34 7.03 -2.22
C GLN A 87 6.85 6.70 -2.07
N THR A 88 6.40 5.63 -2.74
CA THR A 88 5.01 5.15 -2.59
C THR A 88 4.69 4.84 -1.12
N LEU A 89 5.63 4.23 -0.39
CA LEU A 89 5.45 3.94 1.03
C LEU A 89 5.40 5.21 1.89
N ALA A 90 6.18 6.24 1.57
CA ALA A 90 6.12 7.53 2.25
C ALA A 90 4.75 8.20 2.02
N ASP A 91 4.23 8.15 0.79
CA ASP A 91 2.91 8.69 0.47
C ASP A 91 1.78 7.95 1.19
N VAL A 92 1.85 6.62 1.26
CA VAL A 92 0.87 5.83 2.02
C VAL A 92 0.92 6.17 3.51
N ARG A 93 2.11 6.39 4.07
CA ARG A 93 2.32 6.73 5.49
C ARG A 93 1.82 8.10 5.90
N LYS A 94 1.46 8.98 4.95
CA LYS A 94 0.82 10.26 5.25
C LYS A 94 -0.57 10.09 5.89
N ARG A 95 -1.22 8.93 5.70
CA ARG A 95 -2.57 8.68 6.22
C ARG A 95 -2.74 7.28 6.83
N TYR A 96 -1.98 6.29 6.37
CA TYR A 96 -2.19 4.89 6.75
C TYR A 96 -0.94 4.20 7.28
N TRP A 97 -1.14 3.32 8.25
CA TRP A 97 -0.10 2.46 8.80
C TRP A 97 -0.36 1.00 8.42
N ILE A 98 0.54 0.42 7.62
CA ILE A 98 0.41 -0.97 7.15
C ILE A 98 1.54 -1.81 7.77
N PRO A 99 1.23 -2.90 8.51
CA PRO A 99 2.22 -3.85 8.97
C PRO A 99 3.02 -4.41 7.80
N GLN A 100 4.36 -4.43 7.93
CA GLN A 100 5.26 -4.83 6.85
C GLN A 100 5.02 -4.04 5.55
N GLY A 101 4.63 -2.76 5.65
CA GLY A 101 4.19 -1.93 4.53
C GLY A 101 5.14 -1.92 3.32
N ARG A 102 6.46 -1.96 3.54
CA ARG A 102 7.45 -2.06 2.44
C ARG A 102 7.27 -3.32 1.59
N ALA A 103 7.02 -4.47 2.21
CA ALA A 103 6.77 -5.71 1.50
C ALA A 103 5.44 -5.66 0.73
N THR A 104 4.42 -5.07 1.34
CA THR A 104 3.10 -4.85 0.71
C THR A 104 3.21 -3.95 -0.52
N VAL A 105 3.84 -2.78 -0.41
CA VAL A 105 4.03 -1.86 -1.54
C VAL A 105 4.86 -2.50 -2.65
N LYS A 106 5.94 -3.22 -2.31
CA LYS A 106 6.76 -3.95 -3.29
C LYS A 106 5.95 -5.00 -4.04
N ARG A 107 5.09 -5.75 -3.34
CA ARG A 107 4.18 -6.74 -3.96
C ARG A 107 3.20 -6.04 -4.91
N ILE A 108 2.64 -4.91 -4.50
CA ILE A 108 1.68 -4.14 -5.30
C ILE A 108 2.31 -3.62 -6.57
N SER A 109 3.45 -2.94 -6.47
CA SER A 109 4.17 -2.42 -7.63
C SER A 109 4.56 -3.53 -8.62
N ARG A 110 5.00 -4.70 -8.13
CA ARG A 110 5.47 -5.79 -9.01
C ARG A 110 4.40 -6.72 -9.57
N ARG A 111 3.27 -6.91 -8.86
CA ARG A 111 2.27 -7.94 -9.24
C ARG A 111 0.88 -7.37 -9.54
N HIS A 112 0.53 -6.22 -8.97
CA HIS A 112 -0.82 -5.66 -9.08
C HIS A 112 -0.90 -4.41 -9.95
N CYS A 113 0.23 -3.73 -10.16
CA CYS A 113 0.30 -2.61 -11.09
C CYS A 113 0.63 -3.11 -12.51
N MET A 114 -0.39 -3.18 -13.38
CA MET A 114 -0.23 -3.64 -14.76
C MET A 114 0.80 -2.83 -15.56
N ALA A 115 0.88 -1.52 -15.33
CA ALA A 115 1.88 -0.66 -15.99
C ALA A 115 3.31 -1.09 -15.62
N CYS A 116 3.58 -1.27 -14.32
CA CYS A 116 4.88 -1.73 -13.83
C CYS A 116 5.16 -3.19 -14.23
N CYS A 117 4.16 -4.07 -14.22
CA CYS A 117 4.29 -5.44 -14.71
C CYS A 117 4.73 -5.46 -16.17
N ARG A 118 4.10 -4.63 -17.01
CA ARG A 118 4.44 -4.49 -18.43
C ARG A 118 5.83 -3.90 -18.64
N TRP A 119 6.18 -2.84 -17.88
CA TRP A 119 7.49 -2.20 -17.96
C TRP A 119 8.64 -3.13 -17.55
N ASN A 120 8.41 -3.98 -16.54
CA ASN A 120 9.40 -4.92 -16.03
C ASN A 120 9.27 -6.33 -16.66
N ALA A 121 8.42 -6.50 -17.68
CA ALA A 121 8.25 -7.78 -18.34
C ALA A 121 9.57 -8.17 -19.00
N LYS A 122 9.99 -9.42 -18.81
CA LYS A 122 11.17 -9.94 -19.50
C LYS A 122 10.85 -10.05 -20.99
N PRO A 123 11.81 -9.73 -21.87
CA PRO A 123 11.65 -9.99 -23.28
C PRO A 123 11.47 -11.49 -23.53
N PHE A 124 10.91 -11.83 -24.69
CA PHE A 124 10.80 -13.20 -25.14
C PHE A 124 12.17 -13.90 -25.04
N LYS A 125 12.21 -15.06 -24.39
CA LYS A 125 13.43 -15.85 -24.29
C LYS A 125 13.65 -16.53 -25.63
N LEU A 126 14.63 -16.06 -26.39
CA LEU A 126 15.05 -16.71 -27.62
C LEU A 126 15.42 -18.18 -27.32
N PRO A 127 15.05 -19.12 -28.22
CA PRO A 127 15.59 -20.47 -28.16
C PRO A 127 17.11 -20.43 -28.26
N ALA A 128 17.78 -21.51 -27.86
CA ALA A 128 19.21 -21.63 -28.07
C ALA A 128 19.52 -21.45 -29.56
N PHE A 129 20.52 -20.61 -29.87
CA PHE A 129 20.98 -20.48 -31.24
C PHE A 129 21.45 -21.85 -31.73
N PRO A 130 21.09 -22.26 -32.97
CA PRO A 130 21.63 -23.47 -33.54
C PRO A 130 23.16 -23.37 -33.64
N PRO A 131 23.88 -24.52 -33.63
CA PRO A 131 25.32 -24.51 -33.85
C PRO A 131 25.64 -23.85 -35.20
N LEU A 132 26.76 -23.14 -35.26
CA LEU A 132 27.22 -22.52 -36.50
C LEU A 132 27.41 -23.61 -37.58
N PRO A 133 27.09 -23.32 -38.84
CA PRO A 133 27.38 -24.24 -39.94
C PRO A 133 28.88 -24.51 -40.04
N LYS A 134 29.25 -25.73 -40.43
CA LYS A 134 30.66 -26.16 -40.52
C LYS A 134 31.47 -25.34 -41.53
N GLU A 135 30.82 -24.90 -42.60
CA GLU A 135 31.44 -24.14 -43.68
C GLU A 135 30.54 -22.97 -44.06
N ARG A 136 31.16 -21.84 -44.40
CA ARG A 136 30.50 -20.67 -44.98
C ARG A 136 31.10 -20.46 -46.36
N THR A 137 30.62 -21.24 -47.33
CA THR A 137 30.97 -21.11 -48.74
C THR A 137 29.79 -20.48 -49.46
#